data_AF-F3PW73-F1
#
_entry.id   AF-F3PW73-F1
#
_cell.length_a   1.000
_cell.length_b   1.000
_cell.length_c   1.000
_cell.angle_alpha   90.00
_cell.angle_beta   90.00
_cell.angle_gamma   90.00
#
_symmetry.space_group_name_H-M   'P 1'
#
loop_
_entity.id
_entity.type
_entity.pdbx_description
1 polymer ?
#
loop_
_entity_poly.entity_id
_entity_poly.type
_entity_poly.pdbx_seq_one_letter_code
_entity_poly.pdbx_strand_id
1 'polypeptide(L)'
;MTITLEGFHGTDNALVDSILSNGLRPSLGDKEWLGDGGYFFVQGINLEPEKQAEQWAVISAWDNRAKKNKFLSYAVLRGVIEVKEENFLDLTTADGIEILNYIQKKCTSKLAEIGQKLQYIDGYLINFARGEKLFDIEVSKGNFYIKIRKEDRVFKLSRRTPNCTICSVYNPQKNIVNIEITKNGRI
;
A
#
# COMPACT_ATOMS: atom_id res chain seq x y z
N MET A 1 -6.96 -16.51 13.60
CA MET A 1 -5.99 -15.88 14.53
C MET A 1 -6.00 -14.37 14.30
N THR A 2 -5.46 -13.54 15.20
CA THR A 2 -5.20 -12.11 14.87
C THR A 2 -3.77 -11.97 14.40
N ILE A 3 -3.59 -11.31 13.26
CA ILE A 3 -2.29 -10.92 12.72
C ILE A 3 -2.04 -9.46 13.12
N THR A 4 -0.85 -9.20 13.65
CA THR A 4 -0.38 -7.84 13.97
C THR A 4 0.81 -7.49 13.10
N LEU A 5 0.75 -6.34 12.44
CA LEU A 5 1.85 -5.80 11.63
C LEU A 5 2.25 -4.42 12.16
N GLU A 6 3.55 -4.12 12.09
CA GLU A 6 4.06 -2.77 12.22
C GLU A 6 4.27 -2.18 10.83
N GLY A 7 3.55 -1.10 10.54
CA GLY A 7 3.62 -0.38 9.27
C GLY A 7 4.15 1.04 9.43
N PHE A 8 4.89 1.51 8.43
CA PHE A 8 5.43 2.87 8.39
C PHE A 8 4.87 3.65 7.19
N HIS A 9 4.34 4.84 7.46
CA HIS A 9 3.72 5.72 6.47
C HIS A 9 4.44 7.06 6.44
N GLY A 10 5.01 7.40 5.28
CA GLY A 10 5.65 8.69 5.05
C GLY A 10 4.68 9.70 4.46
N THR A 11 4.59 10.89 5.06
CA THR A 11 3.60 11.92 4.68
C THR A 11 4.14 13.35 4.83
N ASP A 12 3.37 14.33 4.38
CA ASP A 12 3.58 15.75 4.68
C ASP A 12 3.33 16.02 6.17
N ASN A 13 4.26 16.72 6.81
CA ASN A 13 4.13 17.08 8.24
C ASN A 13 2.84 17.89 8.51
N ALA A 14 2.37 18.68 7.54
CA ALA A 14 1.13 19.46 7.68
C ALA A 14 -0.15 18.59 7.80
N LEU A 15 -0.08 17.30 7.44
CA LEU A 15 -1.22 16.38 7.50
C LEU A 15 -1.25 15.56 8.80
N VAL A 16 -0.21 15.61 9.62
CA VAL A 16 -0.02 14.73 10.78
C VAL A 16 -1.16 14.89 11.78
N ASP A 17 -1.48 16.11 12.21
CA ASP A 17 -2.54 16.35 13.19
C ASP A 17 -3.90 15.79 12.72
N SER A 18 -4.20 15.96 11.42
CA SER A 18 -5.41 15.40 10.82
C SER A 18 -5.38 13.88 10.79
N ILE A 19 -4.24 13.26 10.49
CA ILE A 19 -4.10 11.80 10.45
C ILE A 19 -4.26 11.22 11.86
N LEU A 20 -3.66 11.83 12.88
CA LEU A 20 -3.77 11.36 14.26
C LEU A 20 -5.19 11.53 14.81
N SER A 21 -5.90 12.60 14.41
CA SER A 21 -7.25 12.89 14.91
C SER A 21 -8.35 12.14 14.14
N ASN A 22 -8.20 11.99 12.82
CA ASN A 22 -9.26 11.48 11.93
C ASN A 22 -8.90 10.16 11.25
N GLY A 23 -7.69 9.65 11.44
CA GLY A 23 -7.15 8.51 10.70
C GLY A 23 -6.61 8.88 9.31
N LEU A 24 -5.94 7.92 8.68
CA LEU A 24 -5.45 8.06 7.31
C LEU A 24 -6.61 8.04 6.32
N ARG A 25 -6.57 8.99 5.37
CA ARG A 25 -7.45 8.95 4.21
C ARG A 25 -6.93 7.89 3.23
N PRO A 26 -7.72 6.87 2.86
CA PRO A 26 -7.26 5.84 1.93
C PRO A 26 -7.09 6.38 0.52
N SER A 27 -6.10 5.84 -0.20
CA SER A 27 -6.03 5.95 -1.66
C SER A 27 -7.13 5.10 -2.29
N LEU A 28 -7.73 5.58 -3.38
CA LEU A 28 -8.84 4.91 -4.06
C LEU A 28 -8.53 4.70 -5.54
N GLY A 29 -8.76 3.49 -6.02
CA GLY A 29 -8.72 3.14 -7.44
C GLY A 29 -8.01 1.82 -7.72
N ASP A 30 -8.43 1.19 -8.82
CA ASP A 30 -7.94 -0.12 -9.26
C ASP A 30 -6.48 -0.16 -9.73
N LYS A 31 -5.88 1.02 -9.88
CA LYS A 31 -4.46 1.18 -10.28
C LYS A 31 -3.52 1.29 -9.08
N GLU A 32 -4.06 1.35 -7.86
CA GLU A 32 -3.27 1.28 -6.63
C GLU A 32 -2.64 -0.11 -6.50
N TRP A 33 -1.49 -0.22 -5.83
CA TRP A 33 -0.69 -1.46 -5.82
C TRP A 33 -1.45 -2.69 -5.31
N LEU A 34 -2.22 -2.50 -4.23
CA LEU A 34 -2.96 -3.54 -3.52
C LEU A 34 -4.44 -3.15 -3.33
N GLY A 35 -4.95 -2.29 -4.23
CA GLY A 35 -6.32 -1.79 -4.22
C GLY A 35 -6.52 -0.63 -3.25
N ASP A 36 -7.77 -0.34 -2.94
CA ASP A 36 -8.11 0.78 -2.06
C ASP A 36 -7.52 0.59 -0.65
N GLY A 37 -7.01 1.67 -0.05
CA GLY A 37 -6.56 1.64 1.34
C GLY A 37 -5.45 2.64 1.70
N GLY A 38 -5.09 2.65 2.99
CA GLY A 38 -3.92 3.33 3.53
C GLY A 38 -2.68 2.45 3.38
N TYR A 39 -1.60 3.02 2.84
CA TYR A 39 -0.40 2.27 2.48
C TYR A 39 0.73 2.43 3.50
N PHE A 40 1.35 1.31 3.85
CA PHE A 40 2.47 1.25 4.78
C PHE A 40 3.59 0.39 4.24
N PHE A 41 4.83 0.80 4.48
CA PHE A 41 5.98 -0.09 4.39
C PHE A 41 6.00 -0.98 5.63
N VAL A 42 6.18 -2.28 5.46
CA VAL A 42 6.19 -3.26 6.55
C VAL A 42 7.46 -4.10 6.48
N GLN A 43 7.78 -4.75 7.59
CA GLN A 43 8.87 -5.73 7.63
C GLN A 43 8.63 -6.84 6.59
N GLY A 44 9.67 -7.17 5.83
CA GLY A 44 9.63 -8.21 4.81
C GLY A 44 10.97 -8.37 4.13
N ILE A 45 11.04 -8.14 2.81
CA ILE A 45 12.30 -8.29 2.07
C ILE A 45 13.34 -7.20 2.40
N ASN A 46 12.89 -6.05 2.90
CA ASN A 46 13.76 -5.00 3.42
C ASN A 46 13.62 -4.96 4.95
N LEU A 47 14.75 -4.76 5.65
CA LEU A 47 14.81 -4.74 7.11
C LEU A 47 14.65 -3.32 7.70
N GLU A 48 14.56 -2.28 6.86
CA GLU A 48 14.45 -0.87 7.27
C GLU A 48 13.16 -0.21 6.71
N PRO A 49 11.95 -0.73 6.99
CA PRO A 49 10.70 -0.19 6.42
C PRO A 49 10.44 1.28 6.78
N GLU A 50 10.84 1.72 7.98
CA GLU A 50 10.77 3.13 8.40
C GLU A 50 11.56 4.06 7.46
N LYS A 51 12.78 3.66 7.10
CA LYS A 51 13.63 4.40 6.17
C LYS A 51 13.04 4.41 4.76
N GLN A 52 12.34 3.35 4.35
CA GLN A 52 11.61 3.33 3.07
C GLN A 52 10.45 4.31 3.08
N ALA A 53 9.72 4.42 4.20
CA ALA A 53 8.66 5.40 4.39
C ALA A 53 9.20 6.84 4.36
N GLU A 54 10.35 7.11 5.01
CA GLU A 54 11.05 8.40 4.91
C GLU A 54 11.42 8.73 3.46
N GLN A 55 12.12 7.81 2.78
CA GLN A 55 12.53 7.99 1.39
C GLN A 55 11.32 8.23 0.47
N TRP A 56 10.22 7.52 0.71
CA TRP A 56 8.97 7.72 0.01
C TRP A 56 8.40 9.12 0.24
N ALA A 57 8.36 9.62 1.48
CA ALA A 57 7.89 10.97 1.78
C ALA A 57 8.73 12.01 1.04
N VAL A 58 10.06 11.88 1.10
CA VAL A 58 11.00 12.78 0.42
C VAL A 58 10.77 12.79 -1.09
N ILE A 59 10.72 11.61 -1.72
CA ILE A 59 10.63 11.52 -3.18
C ILE A 59 9.22 11.84 -3.71
N SER A 60 8.18 11.65 -2.90
CA SER A 60 6.79 11.96 -3.25
C SER A 60 6.45 13.45 -3.08
N ALA A 61 7.29 14.21 -2.39
CA ALA A 61 7.19 15.67 -2.30
C ALA A 61 7.35 16.35 -3.67
N TRP A 62 8.22 15.84 -4.54
CA TRP A 62 8.50 16.44 -5.84
C TRP A 62 7.31 16.33 -6.81
N ASP A 63 6.80 17.46 -7.27
CA ASP A 63 5.84 17.56 -8.37
C ASP A 63 6.57 17.71 -9.71
N ASN A 64 6.49 16.70 -10.56
CA ASN A 64 7.16 16.71 -11.84
C ASN A 64 6.51 17.66 -12.88
N ARG A 65 5.24 18.05 -12.70
CA ARG A 65 4.57 19.03 -13.57
C ARG A 65 4.94 20.45 -13.15
N ALA A 66 4.79 20.75 -11.86
CA ALA A 66 5.06 22.08 -11.31
C ALA A 66 6.56 22.36 -11.09
N LYS A 67 7.42 21.34 -11.18
CA LYS A 67 8.88 21.42 -10.97
C LYS A 67 9.27 22.01 -9.61
N LYS A 68 8.50 21.67 -8.58
CA LYS A 68 8.73 22.11 -7.19
C LYS A 68 8.26 21.04 -6.22
N ASN A 69 8.68 21.14 -4.97
CA ASN A 69 8.14 20.31 -3.90
C ASN A 69 6.74 20.80 -3.49
N LYS A 70 5.81 19.87 -3.30
CA LYS A 70 4.46 20.12 -2.79
C LYS A 70 4.46 20.50 -1.31
N PHE A 71 5.45 20.01 -0.56
CA PHE A 71 5.69 20.26 0.84
C PHE A 71 7.19 20.30 1.12
N LEU A 72 7.61 20.97 2.20
CA LEU A 72 9.03 21.18 2.54
C LEU A 72 9.47 20.43 3.81
N SER A 73 8.53 19.82 4.51
CA SER A 73 8.76 19.00 5.70
C SER A 73 7.93 17.74 5.63
N TYR A 74 8.49 16.63 6.10
CA TYR A 74 7.82 15.34 6.14
C TYR A 74 7.75 14.80 7.57
N ALA A 75 6.86 13.85 7.76
CA ALA A 75 6.80 13.00 8.93
C ALA A 75 6.78 11.52 8.51
N VAL A 76 7.26 10.65 9.39
CA VAL A 76 7.07 9.20 9.31
C VAL A 76 6.22 8.79 10.51
N LEU A 77 5.13 8.08 10.21
CA LEU A 77 4.19 7.56 11.18
C LEU A 77 4.37 6.04 11.29
N ARG A 78 4.44 5.51 12.50
CA ARG A 78 4.35 4.07 12.79
C ARG A 78 2.91 3.73 13.16
N GLY A 79 2.31 2.82 12.42
CA GLY A 79 0.98 2.26 12.69
C GLY A 79 1.07 0.81 13.14
N VAL A 80 0.35 0.46 14.20
CA VAL A 80 0.09 -0.92 14.59
C VAL A 80 -1.20 -1.36 13.91
N ILE A 81 -1.10 -2.34 13.02
CA ILE A 81 -2.20 -2.82 12.19
C ILE A 81 -2.61 -4.20 12.68
N GLU A 82 -3.88 -4.36 13.03
CA GLU A 82 -4.48 -5.62 13.43
C GLU A 82 -5.57 -6.05 12.47
N VAL A 83 -5.53 -7.33 12.10
CA VAL A 83 -6.50 -7.92 11.19
C VAL A 83 -6.69 -9.39 11.54
N LYS A 84 -7.91 -9.90 11.34
CA LYS A 84 -8.15 -11.32 11.44
C LYS A 84 -7.48 -12.04 10.28
N GLU A 85 -6.89 -13.20 10.55
CA GLU A 85 -6.19 -14.00 9.56
C GLU A 85 -7.05 -14.32 8.32
N GLU A 86 -8.34 -14.61 8.49
CA GLU A 86 -9.28 -14.84 7.40
C GLU A 86 -9.53 -13.60 6.50
N ASN A 87 -9.24 -12.40 7.02
CA ASN A 87 -9.40 -11.11 6.34
C ASN A 87 -8.05 -10.54 5.85
N PHE A 88 -6.97 -11.31 5.97
CA PHE A 88 -5.62 -10.92 5.58
C PHE A 88 -5.17 -11.64 4.31
N LEU A 89 -4.90 -10.88 3.24
CA LEU A 89 -4.36 -11.42 2.00
C LEU A 89 -2.84 -11.22 1.94
N ASP A 90 -2.08 -12.29 2.12
CA ASP A 90 -0.62 -12.25 2.08
C ASP A 90 -0.03 -12.76 0.76
N LEU A 91 0.21 -11.87 -0.19
CA LEU A 91 0.81 -12.18 -1.50
C LEU A 91 2.32 -12.49 -1.41
N THR A 92 2.89 -12.55 -0.21
CA THR A 92 4.27 -13.04 0.00
C THR A 92 4.34 -14.55 0.28
N THR A 93 3.18 -15.20 0.36
CA THR A 93 3.02 -16.63 0.64
C THR A 93 2.42 -17.37 -0.56
N ALA A 94 2.63 -18.68 -0.64
CA ALA A 94 2.01 -19.50 -1.70
C ALA A 94 0.48 -19.45 -1.62
N ASP A 95 -0.09 -19.59 -0.42
CA ASP A 95 -1.54 -19.59 -0.19
C ASP A 95 -2.20 -18.28 -0.64
N GLY A 96 -1.60 -17.13 -0.32
CA GLY A 96 -2.12 -15.84 -0.77
C GLY A 96 -2.07 -15.67 -2.29
N ILE A 97 -1.05 -16.22 -2.96
CA ILE A 97 -0.98 -16.25 -4.43
C ILE A 97 -2.07 -17.15 -5.01
N GLU A 98 -2.38 -18.29 -4.38
CA GLU A 98 -3.50 -19.15 -4.80
C GLU A 98 -4.86 -18.45 -4.68
N ILE A 99 -5.08 -17.70 -3.59
CA ILE A 99 -6.28 -16.88 -3.41
C ILE A 99 -6.39 -15.84 -4.53
N LEU A 100 -5.31 -15.13 -4.85
CA LEU A 100 -5.32 -14.12 -5.92
C LEU A 100 -5.59 -14.76 -7.30
N ASN A 101 -5.02 -15.93 -7.57
CA ASN A 101 -5.29 -16.68 -8.81
C ASN A 101 -6.77 -17.09 -8.92
N TYR A 102 -7.39 -17.49 -7.81
CA TYR A 102 -8.81 -17.79 -7.77
C TYR A 102 -9.67 -16.54 -8.05
N ILE A 103 -9.32 -15.40 -7.44
CA ILE A 103 -9.97 -14.11 -7.71
C ILE A 103 -9.84 -13.75 -9.20
N GLN A 104 -8.65 -13.88 -9.78
CA GLN A 104 -8.41 -13.63 -11.20
C GLN A 104 -9.29 -14.48 -12.10
N LYS A 105 -9.45 -15.78 -11.79
CA LYS A 105 -10.32 -16.68 -12.55
C LYS A 105 -11.76 -16.18 -12.53
N LYS A 106 -12.28 -15.82 -11.34
CA LYS A 106 -13.65 -15.28 -11.20
C LYS A 106 -13.84 -13.97 -11.95
N CYS A 107 -12.87 -13.07 -11.85
CA CYS A 107 -12.87 -11.80 -12.57
C CYS A 107 -12.89 -12.01 -14.09
N THR A 108 -12.02 -12.89 -14.59
CA THR A 108 -11.91 -13.18 -16.02
C THR A 108 -13.19 -13.80 -16.58
N SER A 109 -13.81 -14.73 -15.84
CA SER A 109 -15.10 -15.31 -16.22
C SER A 109 -16.19 -14.23 -16.36
N LYS A 110 -16.28 -13.31 -15.40
CA LYS A 110 -17.26 -12.22 -15.43
C LYS A 110 -17.00 -11.22 -16.56
N LEU A 111 -15.74 -10.86 -16.80
CA LEU A 111 -15.39 -9.96 -17.90
C LEU A 111 -15.67 -10.57 -19.28
N ALA A 112 -15.50 -11.88 -19.43
CA ALA A 112 -15.80 -12.58 -20.67
C ALA A 112 -17.30 -12.50 -21.04
N GLU A 113 -18.20 -12.54 -20.05
CA GLU A 113 -19.65 -12.39 -20.27
C GLU A 113 -20.03 -11.04 -20.88
N ILE A 114 -19.24 -9.99 -20.60
CA ILE A 114 -19.47 -8.63 -21.11
C ILE A 114 -18.49 -8.23 -22.23
N GLY A 115 -17.77 -9.20 -22.80
CA GLY A 115 -16.85 -8.98 -23.92
C GLY A 115 -15.62 -8.12 -23.58
N GLN A 116 -15.28 -7.99 -22.30
CA GLN A 116 -14.11 -7.22 -21.85
C GLN A 116 -12.93 -8.14 -21.53
N LYS A 117 -11.72 -7.58 -21.64
CA LYS A 117 -10.47 -8.28 -21.27
C LYS A 117 -9.96 -7.75 -19.93
N LEU A 118 -9.43 -8.66 -19.13
CA LEU A 118 -8.76 -8.31 -17.88
C LEU A 118 -7.53 -7.44 -18.16
N GLN A 119 -7.44 -6.32 -17.45
CA GLN A 119 -6.16 -5.64 -17.23
C GLN A 119 -5.57 -6.19 -15.94
N TYR A 120 -4.49 -6.96 -16.04
CA TYR A 120 -3.90 -7.60 -14.86
C TYR A 120 -3.21 -6.55 -13.98
N ILE A 121 -3.89 -6.18 -12.91
CA ILE A 121 -3.42 -5.27 -11.87
C ILE A 121 -3.90 -5.87 -10.55
N ASP A 122 -2.98 -6.17 -9.62
CA ASP A 122 -3.33 -6.82 -8.36
C ASP A 122 -4.36 -6.00 -7.57
N GLY A 123 -4.23 -4.67 -7.57
CA GLY A 123 -5.22 -3.78 -6.95
C GLY A 123 -6.61 -3.84 -7.57
N TYR A 124 -6.71 -3.98 -8.89
CA TYR A 124 -8.00 -4.23 -9.56
C TYR A 124 -8.63 -5.53 -9.09
N LEU A 125 -7.85 -6.61 -9.00
CA LEU A 125 -8.34 -7.91 -8.55
C LEU A 125 -8.80 -7.87 -7.09
N ILE A 126 -8.04 -7.20 -6.22
CA ILE A 126 -8.40 -7.04 -4.80
C ILE A 126 -9.69 -6.22 -4.65
N ASN A 127 -9.81 -5.09 -5.36
CA ASN A 127 -11.03 -4.28 -5.35
C ASN A 127 -12.22 -5.03 -5.94
N PHE A 128 -12.01 -5.79 -7.02
CA PHE A 128 -13.03 -6.68 -7.58
C PHE A 128 -13.52 -7.70 -6.55
N ALA A 129 -12.60 -8.37 -5.84
CA ALA A 129 -12.96 -9.36 -4.82
C ALA A 129 -13.80 -8.74 -3.69
N ARG A 130 -13.45 -7.52 -3.25
CA ARG A 130 -14.22 -6.76 -2.25
C ARG A 130 -15.61 -6.40 -2.76
N GLY A 131 -15.71 -5.85 -3.98
CA GLY A 131 -16.97 -5.42 -4.58
C GLY A 131 -17.94 -6.57 -4.83
N GLU A 132 -17.42 -7.71 -5.28
CA GLU A 132 -18.19 -8.94 -5.50
C GLU A 132 -18.42 -9.75 -4.22
N LYS A 133 -17.88 -9.31 -3.09
CA LYS A 133 -17.95 -9.99 -1.79
C LYS A 133 -17.46 -11.45 -1.86
N LEU A 134 -16.44 -11.70 -2.68
CA LEU A 134 -15.80 -13.02 -2.76
C LEU A 134 -14.99 -13.32 -1.49
N PHE A 135 -14.35 -12.28 -0.96
CA PHE A 135 -13.54 -12.31 0.26
C PHE A 135 -13.67 -10.97 0.98
N ASP A 136 -13.66 -10.99 2.31
CA ASP A 136 -13.66 -9.78 3.15
C ASP A 136 -12.21 -9.31 3.40
N ILE A 137 -11.53 -8.89 2.32
CA ILE A 137 -10.11 -8.52 2.37
C ILE A 137 -9.95 -7.13 2.99
N GLU A 138 -9.54 -7.10 4.26
CA GLU A 138 -9.33 -5.86 5.01
C GLU A 138 -7.89 -5.35 4.89
N VAL A 139 -6.92 -6.27 4.91
CA VAL A 139 -5.49 -5.94 4.77
C VAL A 139 -4.87 -6.85 3.72
N SER A 140 -4.14 -6.25 2.79
CA SER A 140 -3.37 -6.98 1.77
C SER A 140 -1.88 -6.65 1.94
N LYS A 141 -1.00 -7.64 1.84
CA LYS A 141 0.46 -7.47 1.90
C LYS A 141 1.11 -8.02 0.63
N GLY A 142 2.14 -7.35 0.11
CA GLY A 142 2.87 -7.82 -1.07
C GLY A 142 4.26 -7.22 -1.22
N ASN A 143 5.08 -7.87 -2.05
CA ASN A 143 6.45 -7.45 -2.36
C ASN A 143 6.45 -6.64 -3.67
N PHE A 144 6.99 -5.43 -3.63
CA PHE A 144 6.99 -4.53 -4.79
C PHE A 144 8.35 -3.90 -5.05
N TYR A 145 8.55 -3.51 -6.30
CA TYR A 145 9.62 -2.60 -6.68
C TYR A 145 9.08 -1.16 -6.72
N ILE A 146 9.38 -0.37 -5.70
CA ILE A 146 8.99 1.05 -5.63
C ILE A 146 10.23 1.93 -5.80
N LYS A 147 10.12 2.94 -6.66
CA LYS A 147 11.16 3.95 -6.94
C LYS A 147 11.25 4.97 -5.78
N ILE A 148 11.81 4.51 -4.67
CA ILE A 148 11.99 5.30 -3.44
C ILE A 148 13.28 6.13 -3.45
N ARG A 149 14.24 5.85 -4.34
CA ARG A 149 15.45 6.68 -4.50
C ARG A 149 15.32 7.67 -5.66
N LYS A 150 16.05 8.78 -5.59
CA LYS A 150 16.05 9.80 -6.64
C LYS A 150 16.55 9.25 -7.97
N GLU A 151 17.62 8.47 -7.92
CA GLU A 151 18.25 7.81 -9.06
C GLU A 151 17.26 6.88 -9.78
N ASP A 152 16.42 6.16 -9.03
CA ASP A 152 15.41 5.24 -9.59
C ASP A 152 14.42 5.97 -10.50
N ARG A 153 14.10 7.24 -10.17
CA ARG A 153 13.19 8.08 -10.94
C ARG A 153 13.89 8.77 -12.10
N VAL A 154 15.09 9.33 -11.87
CA VAL A 154 15.88 10.02 -12.91
C VAL A 154 16.24 9.07 -14.04
N PHE A 155 16.75 7.87 -13.71
CA PHE A 155 17.12 6.86 -14.69
C PHE A 155 15.94 5.96 -15.12
N LYS A 156 14.73 6.25 -14.61
CA LYS A 156 13.50 5.49 -14.90
C LYS A 156 13.64 3.97 -14.67
N LEU A 157 14.47 3.56 -13.71
CA LEU A 157 14.80 2.15 -13.46
C LEU A 157 13.55 1.31 -13.20
N SER A 158 13.47 0.12 -13.77
CA SER A 158 12.41 -0.85 -13.45
C SER A 158 13.05 -2.19 -13.17
N ARG A 159 12.61 -2.88 -12.12
CA ARG A 159 13.11 -4.21 -11.76
C ARG A 159 11.95 -5.15 -11.54
N ARG A 160 12.14 -6.41 -11.96
CA ARG A 160 11.28 -7.53 -11.57
C ARG A 160 11.54 -7.95 -10.12
N THR A 161 12.76 -7.72 -9.63
CA THR A 161 13.11 -7.97 -8.23
C THR A 161 12.50 -6.88 -7.35
N PRO A 162 11.64 -7.22 -6.37
CA PRO A 162 11.09 -6.26 -5.44
C PRO A 162 12.18 -5.71 -4.51
N ASN A 163 11.96 -4.50 -3.98
CA ASN A 163 12.87 -3.83 -3.04
C ASN A 163 12.22 -3.44 -1.71
N CYS A 164 10.90 -3.59 -1.59
CA CYS A 164 10.14 -3.33 -0.38
C CYS A 164 9.01 -4.34 -0.24
N THR A 165 8.49 -4.44 0.99
CA THR A 165 7.22 -5.08 1.28
C THR A 165 6.29 -3.97 1.78
N ILE A 166 5.09 -3.92 1.23
CA ILE A 166 4.06 -2.96 1.65
C ILE A 166 2.80 -3.72 2.05
N CYS A 167 1.96 -3.08 2.85
CA CYS A 167 0.57 -3.46 3.00
C CYS A 167 -0.37 -2.30 2.67
N SER A 168 -1.58 -2.64 2.24
CA SER A 168 -2.72 -1.74 2.11
C SER A 168 -3.77 -2.11 3.15
N VAL A 169 -4.22 -1.12 3.91
CA VAL A 169 -5.27 -1.23 4.93
C VAL A 169 -6.54 -0.61 4.37
N TYR A 170 -7.55 -1.42 4.05
CA TYR A 170 -8.76 -0.96 3.35
C TYR A 170 -9.52 0.09 4.16
N ASN A 171 -9.71 -0.17 5.46
CA ASN A 171 -10.30 0.76 6.40
C ASN A 171 -9.30 1.10 7.52
N PRO A 172 -8.47 2.15 7.34
CA PRO A 172 -7.47 2.55 8.32
C PRO A 172 -8.05 2.78 9.72
N GLN A 173 -9.26 3.33 9.86
CA GLN A 173 -9.88 3.59 11.15
C GLN A 173 -10.28 2.32 11.91
N LYS A 174 -10.52 1.22 11.19
CA LYS A 174 -10.89 -0.06 11.77
C LYS A 174 -9.67 -0.86 12.20
N ASN A 175 -8.66 -0.94 11.33
CA ASN A 175 -7.57 -1.90 11.48
C ASN A 175 -6.28 -1.28 12.07
N ILE A 176 -6.16 0.04 12.14
CA ILE A 176 -5.03 0.69 12.83
C ILE A 176 -5.43 0.94 14.28
N VAL A 177 -4.84 0.18 15.20
CA VAL A 177 -5.14 0.28 16.64
C VAL A 177 -4.28 1.31 17.37
N ASN A 178 -3.12 1.65 16.81
CA ASN A 178 -2.27 2.72 17.30
C ASN A 178 -1.54 3.37 16.13
N ILE A 179 -1.35 4.69 16.17
CA ILE A 179 -0.53 5.43 15.21
C ILE A 179 0.22 6.56 15.92
N GLU A 180 1.53 6.63 15.69
CA GLU A 180 2.40 7.62 16.34
C GLU A 180 3.45 8.15 15.36
N ILE A 181 3.99 9.33 15.65
CA ILE A 181 5.08 9.92 14.88
C ILE A 181 6.38 9.31 15.38
N THR A 182 7.19 8.74 14.48
CA THR A 182 8.53 8.25 14.83
C THR A 182 9.63 9.19 14.36
N LYS A 183 9.39 9.96 13.30
CA LYS A 183 10.39 10.88 12.74
C LYS A 183 9.74 12.08 12.06
N ASN A 184 10.44 13.22 12.15
CA ASN A 184 10.17 14.43 11.37
C ASN A 184 11.44 14.86 10.64
N GLY A 185 11.29 15.50 9.48
CA GLY A 185 12.42 16.01 8.71
C GLY A 185 12.06 17.09 7.70
N ARG A 186 13.07 17.58 7.00
CA ARG A 186 12.96 18.51 5.87
C ARG A 186 13.34 17.82 4.57
N ILE A 187 12.73 18.27 3.47
CA ILE A 187 12.99 17.79 2.10
C ILE A 187 14.27 18.40 1.55
#